data_AF-A0A8T5NUX5-F1
#
_entry.id   AF-A0A8T5NUX5-F1
#
_cell.length_a   1.000
_cell.length_b   1.000
_cell.length_c   1.000
_cell.angle_alpha   90.00
_cell.angle_beta   90.00
_cell.angle_gamma   90.00
#
_symmetry.space_group_name_H-M   'P 1'
#
loop_
_entity.id
_entity.type
_entity.pdbx_description
1 polymer ?
#
loop_
_entity_poly.entity_id
_entity_poly.type
_entity_poly.pdbx_seq_one_letter_code
_entity_poly.pdbx_strand_id
1 'polypeptide(L)'
;MKLKKFAKELIEKTKSLVDDIELCIGAGKSLEYEIKNKKISVSLSLDISSIGIRVLKDGKLGSSAITRLDVDEGIIAVKKALTNTKPTVLKQFAKIENSPVIDNFDQDVLDLFDNPVMLREVAEEMQTRIYAKVKDLESFEGGIVVAYGERLVATKNGLSFSKETSFNAFAEINSIDYDFYINYSKPKDFEKIKNLAIDLYNKLPKKQVTPSELDVKGKELEVVLDPMCFESILRTLLGEKVYGSAKEHGLTELEINDVVASNKLTIIDTGIHQDLLSSSPTDDEGNSSKENI
;
A
#
# COMPACT_ATOMS: atom_id res chain seq x y z
N MET A 1 13.68 -14.02 -8.57
CA MET A 1 15.14 -14.33 -8.76
C MET A 1 15.93 -13.19 -9.41
N LYS A 2 15.36 -12.44 -10.37
CA LYS A 2 16.05 -11.34 -11.06
C LYS A 2 16.48 -10.20 -10.11
N LEU A 3 15.60 -9.73 -9.22
CA LEU A 3 15.88 -8.67 -8.25
C LEU A 3 17.06 -9.02 -7.33
N LYS A 4 17.04 -10.21 -6.72
CA LYS A 4 18.14 -10.69 -5.86
C LYS A 4 19.48 -10.74 -6.60
N LYS A 5 19.49 -11.17 -7.86
CA LYS A 5 20.70 -11.21 -8.69
C LYS A 5 21.24 -9.80 -8.95
N PHE A 6 20.36 -8.91 -9.42
CA PHE A 6 20.69 -7.51 -9.67
C PHE A 6 21.27 -6.82 -8.43
N ALA A 7 20.59 -6.93 -7.28
CA ALA A 7 21.02 -6.30 -6.04
C ALA A 7 22.42 -6.79 -5.60
N LYS A 8 22.63 -8.10 -5.58
CA LYS A 8 23.93 -8.69 -5.21
C LYS A 8 25.05 -8.24 -6.13
N GLU A 9 24.80 -8.24 -7.44
CA GLU A 9 25.80 -7.84 -8.44
C GLU A 9 26.15 -6.36 -8.34
N LEU A 10 25.15 -5.48 -8.16
CA LEU A 10 25.36 -4.05 -7.99
C LEU A 10 26.15 -3.74 -6.71
N ILE A 11 25.77 -4.34 -5.57
CA ILE A 11 26.47 -4.17 -4.29
C ILE A 11 27.94 -4.61 -4.44
N GLU A 12 28.18 -5.80 -5.01
CA GLU A 12 29.52 -6.34 -5.17
C GLU A 12 30.41 -5.46 -6.08
N LYS A 13 29.86 -4.93 -7.18
CA LYS A 13 30.60 -4.06 -8.12
C LYS A 13 30.85 -2.65 -7.58
N THR A 14 30.11 -2.22 -6.57
CA THR A 14 30.19 -0.84 -6.04
C THR A 14 30.78 -0.75 -4.63
N LYS A 15 31.05 -1.88 -3.96
CA LYS A 15 31.57 -1.92 -2.59
C LYS A 15 32.88 -1.16 -2.33
N SER A 16 33.69 -0.91 -3.37
CA SER A 16 34.92 -0.12 -3.27
C SER A 16 34.70 1.38 -3.41
N LEU A 17 33.52 1.80 -3.88
CA LEU A 17 33.17 3.20 -4.13
C LEU A 17 32.50 3.86 -2.90
N VAL A 18 31.89 3.06 -2.04
CA VAL A 18 31.02 3.50 -0.94
C VAL A 18 31.41 2.78 0.35
N ASP A 19 31.11 3.36 1.50
CA ASP A 19 31.29 2.69 2.79
C ASP A 19 30.08 1.80 3.12
N ASP A 20 28.90 2.19 2.63
CA ASP A 20 27.67 1.40 2.70
C ASP A 20 26.71 1.74 1.55
N ILE A 21 25.82 0.80 1.23
CA ILE A 21 24.79 0.92 0.19
C ILE A 21 23.51 0.25 0.64
N GLU A 22 22.38 0.87 0.30
CA GLU A 22 21.05 0.32 0.44
C GLU A 22 20.29 0.45 -0.88
N LEU A 23 19.58 -0.61 -1.22
CA LEU A 23 18.72 -0.73 -2.38
C LEU A 23 17.30 -1.02 -1.90
N CYS A 24 16.33 -0.21 -2.32
CA CYS A 24 14.91 -0.51 -2.20
C CYS A 24 14.36 -0.72 -3.61
N ILE A 25 13.92 -1.93 -3.90
CA ILE A 25 13.51 -2.36 -5.23
C ILE A 25 12.06 -2.84 -5.19
N GLY A 26 11.20 -2.15 -5.92
CA GLY A 26 9.85 -2.61 -6.26
C GLY A 26 9.81 -3.07 -7.70
N ALA A 27 9.13 -4.17 -7.97
CA ALA A 27 8.77 -4.58 -9.32
C ALA A 27 7.36 -5.15 -9.34
N GLY A 28 6.60 -4.92 -10.40
CA GLY A 28 5.24 -5.45 -10.42
C GLY A 28 4.51 -5.26 -11.73
N LYS A 29 3.30 -5.79 -11.73
CA LYS A 29 2.32 -5.63 -12.79
C LYS A 29 0.93 -5.51 -12.19
N SER A 30 0.04 -4.79 -12.88
CA SER A 30 -1.37 -4.71 -12.51
C SER A 30 -2.24 -4.68 -13.76
N LEU A 31 -3.44 -5.23 -13.62
CA LEU A 31 -4.50 -5.17 -14.62
C LEU A 31 -5.76 -4.68 -13.92
N GLU A 32 -6.34 -3.62 -14.45
CA GLU A 32 -7.50 -2.95 -13.90
C GLU A 32 -8.57 -2.80 -14.96
N TYR A 33 -9.80 -3.15 -14.57
CA TYR A 33 -11.02 -2.81 -15.30
C TYR A 33 -11.80 -1.80 -14.47
N GLU A 34 -11.83 -0.56 -14.95
CA GLU A 34 -12.53 0.54 -14.30
C GLU A 34 -13.88 0.76 -15.00
N ILE A 35 -14.94 0.79 -14.23
CA ILE A 35 -16.31 1.06 -14.65
C ILE A 35 -16.63 2.51 -14.29
N LYS A 36 -16.96 3.31 -15.30
CA LYS A 36 -17.52 4.65 -15.15
C LYS A 36 -18.85 4.73 -15.88
N ASN A 37 -19.93 4.69 -15.12
CA ASN A 37 -21.29 4.54 -15.59
C ASN A 37 -21.42 3.33 -16.53
N LYS A 38 -21.73 3.58 -17.81
CA LYS A 38 -21.89 2.54 -18.86
C LYS A 38 -20.60 2.22 -19.62
N LYS A 39 -19.48 2.84 -19.25
CA LYS A 39 -18.19 2.62 -19.91
C LYS A 39 -17.28 1.79 -19.02
N ILE A 40 -16.62 0.80 -19.62
CA ILE A 40 -15.55 0.05 -18.98
C ILE A 40 -14.24 0.39 -19.70
N SER A 41 -13.26 0.88 -18.95
CA SER A 41 -11.89 1.09 -19.40
C SER A 41 -10.98 0.01 -18.84
N VAL A 42 -9.91 -0.30 -19.58
CA VAL A 42 -8.87 -1.21 -19.13
C VAL A 42 -7.57 -0.44 -18.98
N SER A 43 -6.84 -0.69 -17.89
CA SER A 43 -5.48 -0.21 -17.66
C SER A 43 -4.59 -1.42 -17.40
N LEU A 44 -3.46 -1.46 -18.11
CA LEU A 44 -2.47 -2.51 -17.98
C LEU A 44 -1.11 -1.89 -17.67
N SER A 45 -0.52 -2.32 -16.56
CA SER A 45 0.81 -1.95 -16.12
C SER A 45 1.67 -3.21 -16.10
N LEU A 46 2.74 -3.24 -16.90
CA LEU A 46 3.64 -4.39 -17.02
C LEU A 46 5.07 -4.00 -16.68
N ASP A 47 5.73 -4.87 -15.92
CA ASP A 47 7.17 -4.83 -15.63
C ASP A 47 7.67 -3.47 -15.10
N ILE A 48 6.81 -2.72 -14.38
CA ILE A 48 7.23 -1.49 -13.73
C ILE A 48 8.22 -1.87 -12.63
N SER A 49 9.44 -1.37 -12.74
CA SER A 49 10.47 -1.50 -11.71
C SER A 49 10.86 -0.12 -11.20
N SER A 50 10.97 0.01 -9.88
CA SER A 50 11.50 1.20 -9.21
C SER A 50 12.65 0.76 -8.31
N ILE A 51 13.81 1.40 -8.45
CA ILE A 51 15.01 1.08 -7.69
C ILE A 51 15.51 2.36 -7.05
N GLY A 52 15.26 2.52 -5.75
CA GLY A 52 15.88 3.54 -4.91
C GLY A 52 17.26 3.09 -4.47
N ILE A 53 18.25 3.96 -4.58
CA ILE A 53 19.64 3.70 -4.21
C ILE A 53 20.07 4.76 -3.21
N ARG A 54 20.49 4.34 -2.02
CA ARG A 54 21.14 5.20 -1.02
C ARG A 54 22.57 4.74 -0.79
N VAL A 55 23.49 5.68 -0.63
CA VAL A 55 24.92 5.41 -0.41
C VAL A 55 25.44 6.21 0.77
N LEU A 56 26.29 5.60 1.58
CA LEU A 56 27.07 6.27 2.62
C LEU A 56 28.52 6.36 2.19
N LYS A 57 29.10 7.56 2.29
CA LYS A 57 30.53 7.79 2.09
C LYS A 57 31.05 8.91 2.98
N ASP A 58 32.05 8.61 3.80
CA ASP A 58 32.77 9.56 4.66
C ASP A 58 31.81 10.40 5.54
N GLY A 59 30.80 9.75 6.14
CA GLY A 59 29.79 10.40 6.98
C GLY A 59 28.76 11.24 6.22
N LYS A 60 28.62 11.02 4.90
CA LYS A 60 27.64 11.69 4.05
C LYS A 60 26.70 10.67 3.38
N LEU A 61 25.44 11.05 3.26
CA LEU A 61 24.38 10.28 2.60
C LEU A 61 24.08 10.87 1.23
N GLY A 62 24.11 10.03 0.20
CA GLY A 62 23.68 10.36 -1.15
C GLY A 62 22.54 9.46 -1.62
N SER A 63 21.74 9.93 -2.58
CA SER A 63 20.65 9.14 -3.12
C SER A 63 20.43 9.34 -4.63
N SER A 64 19.98 8.28 -5.28
CA SER A 64 19.56 8.27 -6.68
C SER A 64 18.50 7.21 -6.90
N ALA A 65 17.94 7.16 -8.12
CA ALA A 65 16.98 6.14 -8.51
C ALA A 65 17.12 5.79 -9.98
N ILE A 66 16.76 4.56 -10.32
CA ILE A 66 16.65 4.05 -11.70
C ILE A 66 15.36 3.23 -11.83
N THR A 67 14.93 2.97 -13.06
CA THR A 67 13.69 2.22 -13.36
C THR A 67 13.93 0.90 -14.09
N ARG A 68 15.20 0.51 -14.25
CA ARG A 68 15.61 -0.69 -14.98
C ARG A 68 16.56 -1.53 -14.14
N LEU A 69 16.39 -2.85 -14.22
CA LEU A 69 17.28 -3.83 -13.61
C LEU A 69 18.55 -4.01 -14.46
N ASP A 70 19.27 -2.91 -14.68
CA ASP A 70 20.51 -2.85 -15.45
C ASP A 70 21.67 -2.46 -14.52
N VAL A 71 22.65 -3.35 -14.39
CA VAL A 71 23.74 -3.20 -13.42
C VAL A 71 24.65 -2.03 -13.78
N ASP A 72 24.90 -1.79 -15.07
CA ASP A 72 25.76 -0.70 -15.51
C ASP A 72 25.08 0.66 -15.25
N GLU A 73 23.77 0.74 -15.50
CA GLU A 73 22.94 1.89 -15.11
C GLU A 73 22.95 2.10 -13.59
N GLY A 74 22.85 1.02 -12.80
CA GLY A 74 22.96 1.05 -11.35
C GLY A 74 24.30 1.59 -10.85
N ILE A 75 25.41 1.22 -11.48
CA ILE A 75 26.75 1.74 -11.13
C ILE A 75 26.82 3.25 -11.42
N ILE A 76 26.26 3.71 -12.54
CA ILE A 76 26.17 5.14 -12.86
C ILE A 76 25.32 5.86 -11.80
N ALA A 77 24.20 5.28 -11.40
CA ALA A 77 23.33 5.84 -10.38
C ALA A 77 24.00 5.91 -9.00
N VAL A 78 24.81 4.91 -8.61
CA VAL A 78 25.65 4.97 -7.40
C VAL A 78 26.63 6.14 -7.48
N LYS A 79 27.32 6.30 -8.61
CA LYS A 79 28.23 7.44 -8.82
C LYS A 79 27.49 8.78 -8.75
N LYS A 80 26.27 8.86 -9.28
CA LYS A 80 25.41 10.05 -9.18
C LYS A 80 24.97 10.34 -7.75
N ALA A 81 24.65 9.31 -6.96
CA ALA A 81 24.35 9.46 -5.54
C ALA A 81 25.57 10.01 -4.77
N LEU A 82 26.79 9.64 -5.15
CA LEU A 82 28.01 10.18 -4.53
C LEU A 82 28.22 11.69 -4.81
N THR A 83 27.67 12.24 -5.90
CA THR A 83 27.84 13.67 -6.23
C THR A 83 26.84 14.58 -5.53
N ASN A 84 25.75 14.05 -4.97
CA ASN A 84 24.70 14.83 -4.29
C ASN A 84 24.64 14.57 -2.77
N THR A 85 25.75 14.12 -2.18
CA THR A 85 25.80 13.73 -0.76
C THR A 85 25.61 14.91 0.19
N LYS A 86 24.97 14.64 1.34
CA LYS A 86 24.79 15.59 2.45
C LYS A 86 25.30 14.97 3.76
N PRO A 87 25.83 15.78 4.71
CA PRO A 87 26.21 15.27 6.03
C PRO A 87 25.06 14.49 6.68
N THR A 88 25.39 13.39 7.34
CA THR A 88 24.41 12.55 8.04
C THR A 88 24.97 12.05 9.37
N VAL A 89 24.06 11.74 10.29
CA VAL A 89 24.38 11.02 11.54
C VAL A 89 24.42 9.50 11.34
N LEU A 90 23.91 9.01 10.20
CA LEU A 90 23.90 7.59 9.87
C LEU A 90 25.33 7.08 9.65
N LYS A 91 25.70 6.03 10.40
CA LYS A 91 27.02 5.38 10.29
C LYS A 91 27.02 4.17 9.36
N GLN A 92 25.87 3.50 9.24
CA GLN A 92 25.67 2.31 8.44
C GLN A 92 24.17 2.13 8.17
N PHE A 93 23.81 1.37 7.14
CA PHE A 93 22.44 0.94 6.90
C PHE A 93 22.07 -0.28 7.75
N ALA A 94 20.78 -0.63 7.76
CA ALA A 94 20.27 -1.71 8.59
C ALA A 94 20.96 -3.05 8.30
N LYS A 95 21.13 -3.83 9.37
CA LYS A 95 21.54 -5.23 9.27
C LYS A 95 20.27 -6.07 9.13
N ILE A 96 20.01 -6.54 7.91
CA ILE A 96 18.78 -7.26 7.61
C ILE A 96 18.94 -8.72 8.04
N GLU A 97 18.47 -9.04 9.24
CA GLU A 97 18.52 -10.37 9.84
C GLU A 97 17.20 -10.71 10.54
N ASN A 98 16.85 -12.01 10.55
CA ASN A 98 15.71 -12.56 11.28
C ASN A 98 14.36 -11.87 10.98
N SER A 99 14.17 -11.38 9.75
CA SER A 99 12.90 -10.78 9.34
C SER A 99 11.79 -11.85 9.28
N PRO A 100 10.57 -11.53 9.71
CA PRO A 100 9.44 -12.46 9.64
C PRO A 100 9.13 -12.85 8.19
N VAL A 101 8.65 -14.07 8.02
CA VAL A 101 8.18 -14.55 6.71
C VAL A 101 6.72 -14.14 6.55
N ILE A 102 6.48 -13.19 5.65
CA ILE A 102 5.15 -12.77 5.22
C ILE A 102 4.90 -13.38 3.84
N ASP A 103 3.87 -14.22 3.73
CA ASP A 103 3.52 -14.93 2.50
C ASP A 103 2.13 -14.49 2.04
N ASN A 104 2.09 -13.40 1.27
CA ASN A 104 0.86 -12.79 0.77
C ASN A 104 0.72 -13.05 -0.74
N PHE A 105 1.19 -14.21 -1.19
CA PHE A 105 1.27 -14.59 -2.59
C PHE A 105 0.30 -15.72 -2.92
N ASP A 106 -0.55 -15.50 -3.92
CA ASP A 106 -1.45 -16.49 -4.47
C ASP A 106 -1.21 -16.64 -5.98
N GLN A 107 -0.77 -17.84 -6.38
CA GLN A 107 -0.55 -18.15 -7.79
C GLN A 107 -1.84 -18.02 -8.62
N ASP A 108 -3.01 -18.31 -8.05
CA ASP A 108 -4.28 -18.22 -8.77
C ASP A 108 -4.64 -16.77 -9.13
N VAL A 109 -4.19 -15.78 -8.34
CA VAL A 109 -4.31 -14.36 -8.70
C VAL A 109 -3.37 -14.02 -9.86
N LEU A 110 -2.14 -14.54 -9.83
CA LEU A 110 -1.15 -14.31 -10.87
C LEU A 110 -1.60 -14.90 -12.22
N ASP A 111 -2.31 -16.03 -12.21
CA ASP A 111 -2.85 -16.69 -13.40
C ASP A 111 -3.98 -15.89 -14.06
N LEU A 112 -4.62 -14.94 -13.36
CA LEU A 112 -5.65 -14.06 -13.94
C LEU A 112 -5.06 -13.10 -14.99
N PHE A 113 -3.76 -12.82 -14.95
CA PHE A 113 -3.10 -12.04 -16.00
C PHE A 113 -3.10 -12.74 -17.35
N ASP A 114 -3.15 -14.08 -17.36
CA ASP A 114 -3.22 -14.89 -18.58
C ASP A 114 -4.68 -15.07 -19.06
N ASN A 115 -5.66 -14.67 -18.25
CA ASN A 115 -7.08 -14.68 -18.60
C ASN A 115 -7.77 -13.33 -18.30
N PRO A 116 -7.38 -12.25 -19.03
CA PRO A 116 -7.97 -10.92 -18.83
C PRO A 116 -9.47 -10.86 -19.18
N VAL A 117 -9.94 -11.76 -20.05
CA VAL A 117 -11.36 -11.84 -20.45
C VAL A 117 -12.25 -12.17 -19.25
N MET A 118 -11.84 -13.10 -18.38
CA MET A 118 -12.58 -13.42 -17.16
C MET A 118 -12.81 -12.20 -16.28
N LEU A 119 -11.77 -11.38 -16.04
CA LEU A 119 -11.89 -10.19 -15.20
C LEU A 119 -12.83 -9.16 -15.82
N ARG A 120 -12.74 -8.98 -17.14
CA ARG A 120 -13.66 -8.13 -17.89
C ARG A 120 -15.11 -8.60 -17.74
N GLU A 121 -15.37 -9.89 -17.89
CA GLU A 121 -16.72 -10.46 -17.75
C GLU A 121 -17.29 -10.21 -16.34
N VAL A 122 -16.47 -10.32 -15.29
CA VAL A 122 -16.91 -10.03 -13.92
C VAL A 122 -17.27 -8.55 -13.75
N ALA A 123 -16.49 -7.63 -14.35
CA ALA A 123 -16.80 -6.20 -14.34
C ALA A 123 -18.07 -5.87 -15.14
N GLU A 124 -18.24 -6.48 -16.32
CA GLU A 124 -19.44 -6.36 -17.16
C GLU A 124 -20.69 -6.91 -16.46
N GLU A 125 -20.57 -8.03 -15.75
CA GLU A 125 -21.63 -8.60 -14.92
C GLU A 125 -22.03 -7.68 -13.76
N MET A 126 -21.06 -7.10 -13.05
CA MET A 126 -21.32 -6.14 -11.98
C MET A 126 -22.13 -4.94 -12.49
N GLN A 127 -21.71 -4.36 -13.61
CA GLN A 127 -22.40 -3.26 -14.27
C GLN A 127 -23.80 -3.65 -14.75
N THR A 128 -23.93 -4.79 -15.41
CA THR A 128 -25.21 -5.26 -15.97
C THR A 128 -26.23 -5.49 -14.88
N ARG A 129 -25.81 -6.10 -13.76
CA ARG A 129 -26.67 -6.40 -12.61
C ARG A 129 -27.23 -5.13 -11.97
N ILE A 130 -26.39 -4.11 -11.74
CA ILE A 130 -26.88 -2.86 -11.11
C ILE A 130 -27.85 -2.10 -12.03
N TYR A 131 -27.57 -2.00 -13.33
CA TYR A 131 -28.48 -1.32 -14.27
C TYR A 131 -29.77 -2.11 -14.55
N ALA A 132 -29.78 -3.43 -14.38
CA ALA A 132 -31.00 -4.23 -14.42
C ALA A 132 -31.88 -3.99 -13.18
N LYS A 133 -31.27 -3.69 -12.03
CA LYS A 133 -31.93 -3.48 -10.75
C LYS A 133 -32.47 -2.06 -10.58
N VAL A 134 -31.70 -1.05 -10.99
CA VAL A 134 -31.95 0.37 -10.74
C VAL A 134 -32.08 1.12 -12.07
N LYS A 135 -33.31 1.50 -12.41
CA LYS A 135 -33.60 2.17 -13.70
C LYS A 135 -33.10 3.61 -13.75
N ASP A 136 -33.17 4.31 -12.62
CA ASP A 136 -32.86 5.74 -12.50
C ASP A 136 -31.56 5.94 -11.68
N LEU A 137 -30.52 5.19 -12.01
CA LEU A 137 -29.20 5.30 -11.38
C LEU A 137 -28.49 6.57 -11.88
N GLU A 138 -28.14 7.49 -10.98
CA GLU A 138 -27.52 8.77 -11.35
C GLU A 138 -26.05 8.59 -11.74
N SER A 139 -25.28 7.90 -10.89
CA SER A 139 -23.91 7.52 -11.19
C SER A 139 -23.56 6.15 -10.62
N PHE A 140 -22.67 5.45 -11.33
CA PHE A 140 -22.04 4.22 -10.86
C PHE A 140 -20.57 4.24 -11.22
N GLU A 141 -19.72 4.11 -10.22
CA GLU A 141 -18.30 3.83 -10.40
C GLU A 141 -17.99 2.48 -9.78
N GLY A 142 -17.05 1.76 -10.35
CA GLY A 142 -16.66 0.47 -9.83
C GLY A 142 -15.46 -0.07 -10.57
N GLY A 143 -15.00 -1.23 -10.16
CA GLY A 143 -13.89 -1.83 -10.88
C GLY A 143 -13.35 -3.07 -10.23
N ILE A 144 -12.41 -3.68 -10.94
CA ILE A 144 -11.68 -4.86 -10.49
C ILE A 144 -10.22 -4.63 -10.82
N VAL A 145 -9.36 -4.81 -9.83
CA VAL A 145 -7.91 -4.67 -9.94
C VAL A 145 -7.27 -5.96 -9.49
N VAL A 146 -6.37 -6.50 -10.31
CA VAL A 146 -5.42 -7.52 -9.88
C VAL A 146 -4.02 -6.95 -9.95
N ALA A 147 -3.20 -7.22 -8.94
CA ALA A 147 -1.81 -6.80 -8.91
C ALA A 147 -0.89 -7.93 -8.44
N TYR A 148 0.35 -7.86 -8.90
CA TYR A 148 1.47 -8.66 -8.44
C TYR A 148 2.64 -7.74 -8.15
N GLY A 149 3.23 -7.89 -6.97
CA GLY A 149 4.40 -7.15 -6.53
C GLY A 149 5.52 -8.08 -6.06
N GLU A 150 6.74 -7.73 -6.44
CA GLU A 150 7.96 -8.17 -5.78
C GLU A 150 8.59 -6.96 -5.08
N ARG A 151 8.98 -7.14 -3.81
CA ARG A 151 9.71 -6.13 -3.05
C ARG A 151 11.02 -6.73 -2.56
N LEU A 152 12.10 -5.96 -2.69
CA LEU A 152 13.41 -6.31 -2.18
C LEU A 152 14.06 -5.10 -1.51
N VAL A 153 14.46 -5.27 -0.26
CA VAL A 153 15.38 -4.35 0.41
C VAL A 153 16.71 -5.07 0.59
N ALA A 154 17.81 -4.45 0.18
CA ALA A 154 19.14 -5.02 0.36
C ALA A 154 20.13 -3.95 0.82
N THR A 155 20.94 -4.31 1.81
CA THR A 155 22.10 -3.53 2.23
C THR A 155 23.36 -4.34 1.98
N LYS A 156 24.54 -3.77 2.26
CA LYS A 156 25.78 -4.59 2.29
C LYS A 156 25.70 -5.74 3.32
N ASN A 157 24.81 -5.63 4.31
CA ASN A 157 24.74 -6.50 5.48
C ASN A 157 23.59 -7.53 5.43
N GLY A 158 22.83 -7.59 4.35
CA GLY A 158 21.72 -8.56 4.24
C GLY A 158 20.72 -8.17 3.17
N LEU A 159 19.71 -9.02 2.98
CA LEU A 159 18.59 -8.73 2.09
C LEU A 159 17.29 -9.34 2.62
N SER A 160 16.20 -8.64 2.37
CA SER A 160 14.82 -9.07 2.57
C SER A 160 14.11 -9.10 1.22
N PHE A 161 13.29 -10.10 0.98
CA PHE A 161 12.54 -10.25 -0.26
C PHE A 161 11.16 -10.81 0.05
N SER A 162 10.14 -10.14 -0.46
CA SER A 162 8.75 -10.59 -0.39
C SER A 162 8.10 -10.54 -1.77
N LYS A 163 7.01 -11.30 -1.87
CA LYS A 163 6.08 -11.25 -2.98
C LYS A 163 4.69 -11.06 -2.42
N GLU A 164 3.87 -10.39 -3.20
CA GLU A 164 2.47 -10.23 -2.89
C GLU A 164 1.63 -10.25 -4.16
N THR A 165 0.40 -10.71 -4.04
CA THR A 165 -0.64 -10.58 -5.05
C THR A 165 -1.81 -9.88 -4.41
N SER A 166 -2.56 -9.07 -5.13
CA SER A 166 -3.83 -8.53 -4.62
C SER A 166 -4.94 -8.69 -5.65
N PHE A 167 -6.13 -8.96 -5.13
CA PHE A 167 -7.39 -8.93 -5.84
C PHE A 167 -8.30 -7.94 -5.13
N ASN A 168 -8.63 -6.86 -5.83
CA ASN A 168 -9.50 -5.80 -5.33
C ASN A 168 -10.70 -5.64 -6.26
N ALA A 169 -11.85 -5.37 -5.69
CA ALA A 169 -13.00 -4.86 -6.42
C ALA A 169 -13.68 -3.78 -5.59
N PHE A 170 -14.29 -2.80 -6.26
CA PHE A 170 -15.02 -1.74 -5.58
C PHE A 170 -16.28 -1.37 -6.36
N ALA A 171 -17.23 -0.78 -5.65
CA ALA A 171 -18.42 -0.15 -6.21
C ALA A 171 -18.73 1.11 -5.42
N GLU A 172 -19.14 2.16 -6.11
CA GLU A 172 -19.63 3.43 -5.58
C GLU A 172 -20.92 3.79 -6.31
N ILE A 173 -21.94 4.20 -5.58
CA ILE A 173 -23.24 4.55 -6.15
C ILE A 173 -23.62 5.98 -5.78
N ASN A 174 -23.95 6.79 -6.79
CA ASN A 174 -24.41 8.17 -6.65
C ASN A 174 -23.48 9.06 -5.80
N SER A 175 -22.21 8.66 -5.62
CA SER A 175 -21.27 9.26 -4.67
C SER A 175 -21.81 9.42 -3.25
N ILE A 176 -22.72 8.51 -2.87
CA ILE A 176 -23.33 8.44 -1.55
C ILE A 176 -22.47 7.59 -0.62
N ASP A 177 -22.10 6.41 -1.12
CA ASP A 177 -21.40 5.39 -0.35
C ASP A 177 -20.64 4.47 -1.31
N TYR A 178 -19.67 3.74 -0.77
CA TYR A 178 -18.82 2.81 -1.49
C TYR A 178 -18.62 1.51 -0.70
N ASP A 179 -18.48 0.39 -1.41
CA ASP A 179 -18.13 -0.91 -0.83
C ASP A 179 -16.96 -1.50 -1.60
N PHE A 180 -16.16 -2.32 -0.93
CA PHE A 180 -14.97 -2.91 -1.51
C PHE A 180 -14.79 -4.36 -1.07
N TYR A 181 -14.17 -5.13 -1.96
CA TYR A 181 -13.62 -6.44 -1.69
C TYR A 181 -12.11 -6.34 -1.89
N ILE A 182 -11.34 -6.63 -0.85
CA ILE A 182 -9.88 -6.62 -0.91
C ILE A 182 -9.37 -7.93 -0.32
N ASN A 183 -8.46 -8.59 -1.04
CA ASN A 183 -7.82 -9.82 -0.58
C ASN A 183 -6.46 -10.03 -1.27
N TYR A 184 -5.56 -10.78 -0.64
CA TYR A 184 -4.34 -11.26 -1.28
C TYR A 184 -4.56 -12.50 -2.16
N SER A 185 -5.65 -13.23 -1.91
CA SER A 185 -6.02 -14.44 -2.64
C SER A 185 -7.16 -14.22 -3.63
N LYS A 186 -7.21 -15.08 -4.65
CA LYS A 186 -8.31 -15.13 -5.61
C LYS A 186 -9.60 -15.50 -4.87
N PRO A 187 -10.72 -14.81 -5.14
CA PRO A 187 -11.98 -15.19 -4.53
C PRO A 187 -12.39 -16.60 -5.01
N LYS A 188 -12.94 -17.42 -4.10
CA LYS A 188 -13.37 -18.80 -4.40
C LYS A 188 -14.38 -18.86 -5.55
N ASP A 189 -15.25 -17.85 -5.60
CA ASP A 189 -16.14 -17.56 -6.71
C ASP A 189 -16.28 -16.04 -6.85
N PHE A 190 -16.78 -15.59 -8.00
CA PHE A 190 -16.91 -14.15 -8.28
C PHE A 190 -18.30 -13.59 -7.92
N GLU A 191 -19.23 -14.36 -7.36
CA GLU A 191 -20.61 -13.89 -7.17
C GLU A 191 -20.70 -12.73 -6.18
N LYS A 192 -19.91 -12.75 -5.10
CA LYS A 192 -19.81 -11.62 -4.18
C LYS A 192 -19.35 -10.34 -4.88
N ILE A 193 -18.39 -10.46 -5.80
CA ILE A 193 -17.87 -9.33 -6.57
C ILE A 193 -18.93 -8.83 -7.56
N LYS A 194 -19.54 -9.73 -8.34
CA LYS A 194 -20.60 -9.37 -9.30
C LYS A 194 -21.80 -8.70 -8.62
N ASN A 195 -22.10 -9.05 -7.37
CA ASN A 195 -23.20 -8.47 -6.61
C ASN A 195 -22.81 -7.23 -5.79
N LEU A 196 -21.53 -6.83 -5.76
CA LEU A 196 -21.03 -5.77 -4.88
C LEU A 196 -21.84 -4.46 -5.00
N ALA A 197 -22.11 -4.01 -6.22
CA ALA A 197 -22.92 -2.82 -6.47
C ALA A 197 -24.39 -2.97 -6.04
N ILE A 198 -25.00 -4.15 -6.24
CA ILE A 198 -26.38 -4.41 -5.78
C ILE A 198 -26.43 -4.44 -4.25
N ASP A 199 -25.47 -5.09 -3.62
CA ASP A 199 -25.40 -5.21 -2.17
C ASP A 199 -25.20 -3.85 -1.51
N LEU A 200 -24.33 -3.00 -2.08
CA LEU A 200 -24.18 -1.60 -1.71
C LEU A 200 -25.50 -0.84 -1.88
N TYR A 201 -26.13 -0.91 -3.05
CA TYR A 201 -27.40 -0.22 -3.33
C TYR A 201 -28.49 -0.55 -2.29
N ASN A 202 -28.60 -1.83 -1.91
CA ASN A 202 -29.61 -2.29 -0.95
C ASN A 202 -29.36 -1.77 0.48
N LYS A 203 -28.11 -1.42 0.82
CA LYS A 203 -27.72 -0.85 2.11
C LYS A 203 -27.80 0.68 2.14
N LEU A 204 -27.90 1.34 0.98
CA LEU A 204 -27.92 2.79 0.90
C LEU A 204 -29.03 3.39 1.78
N PRO A 205 -28.74 4.47 2.51
CA PRO A 205 -29.74 5.14 3.33
C PRO A 205 -30.83 5.71 2.41
N LYS A 206 -32.09 5.43 2.74
CA LYS A 206 -33.26 5.99 2.03
C LYS A 206 -33.35 7.51 2.12
N LYS A 207 -32.70 8.09 3.13
CA LYS A 207 -32.62 9.52 3.38
C LYS A 207 -31.25 9.83 3.97
N GLN A 208 -30.57 10.80 3.38
CA GLN A 208 -29.43 11.45 4.00
C GLN A 208 -29.91 12.68 4.75
N VAL A 209 -29.27 12.96 5.87
CA VAL A 209 -29.52 14.16 6.67
C VAL A 209 -28.20 14.85 6.92
N THR A 210 -28.19 16.15 6.68
CA THR A 210 -27.09 17.03 7.05
C THR A 210 -27.23 17.47 8.50
N PRO A 211 -26.14 17.86 9.18
CA PRO A 211 -26.23 18.45 10.51
C PRO A 211 -27.17 19.67 10.59
N SER A 212 -27.28 20.45 9.50
CA SER A 212 -28.22 21.57 9.40
C SER A 212 -29.69 21.15 9.50
N GLU A 213 -30.05 19.95 9.02
CA GLU A 213 -31.42 19.44 9.06
C GLU A 213 -31.79 18.80 10.40
N LEU A 214 -30.80 18.54 11.26
CA LEU A 214 -31.01 17.92 12.57
C LEU A 214 -31.17 18.95 13.70
N ASP A 215 -31.06 20.26 13.41
CA ASP A 215 -31.06 21.34 14.41
C ASP A 215 -30.08 21.08 15.57
N VAL A 216 -28.88 20.58 15.25
CA VAL A 216 -27.89 20.16 16.27
C VAL A 216 -26.85 21.22 16.60
N LYS A 217 -26.95 22.41 15.99
CA LYS A 217 -25.93 23.45 16.11
C LYS A 217 -25.75 23.89 17.57
N GLY A 218 -24.52 23.76 18.08
CA GLY A 218 -24.15 24.17 19.44
C GLY A 218 -24.66 23.25 20.55
N LYS A 219 -25.24 22.09 20.21
CA LYS A 219 -25.68 21.09 21.18
C LYS A 219 -24.57 20.07 21.42
N GLU A 220 -24.39 19.65 22.65
CA GLU A 220 -23.58 18.47 22.98
C GLU A 220 -24.37 17.21 22.64
N LEU A 221 -23.74 16.29 21.93
CA LEU A 221 -24.39 15.09 21.43
C LEU A 221 -23.49 13.87 21.62
N GLU A 222 -24.14 12.73 21.84
CA GLU A 222 -23.48 11.45 21.73
C GLU A 222 -23.35 11.08 20.24
N VAL A 223 -22.13 10.79 19.81
CA VAL A 223 -21.82 10.51 18.41
C VAL A 223 -21.34 9.07 18.29
N VAL A 224 -22.03 8.30 17.43
CA VAL A 224 -21.56 7.00 16.99
C VAL A 224 -20.85 7.20 15.66
N LEU A 225 -19.55 6.89 15.64
CA LEU A 225 -18.73 7.02 14.44
C LEU A 225 -18.78 5.72 13.64
N ASP A 226 -18.96 5.87 12.33
CA ASP A 226 -18.70 4.79 11.39
C ASP A 226 -17.22 4.33 11.51
N PRO A 227 -16.91 3.03 11.44
CA PRO A 227 -15.54 2.53 11.58
C PRO A 227 -14.52 3.20 10.63
N MET A 228 -14.91 3.50 9.39
CA MET A 228 -14.00 4.16 8.43
C MET A 228 -13.72 5.61 8.82
N CYS A 229 -14.73 6.31 9.33
CA CYS A 229 -14.57 7.66 9.86
C CYS A 229 -13.68 7.67 11.11
N PHE A 230 -13.88 6.69 11.99
CA PHE A 230 -13.08 6.56 13.20
C PHE A 230 -11.60 6.27 12.91
N GLU A 231 -11.30 5.40 11.95
CA GLU A 231 -9.92 5.14 11.50
C GLU A 231 -9.23 6.43 11.03
N SER A 232 -9.90 7.23 10.20
CA SER A 232 -9.34 8.48 9.69
C SER A 232 -9.08 9.49 10.80
N ILE A 233 -9.97 9.59 11.79
CA ILE A 233 -9.78 10.43 12.97
C ILE A 233 -8.57 9.95 13.79
N LEU A 234 -8.46 8.64 14.04
CA LEU A 234 -7.33 8.09 14.80
C LEU A 234 -6.00 8.33 14.08
N ARG A 235 -5.95 8.15 12.76
CA ARG A 235 -4.73 8.38 11.96
C ARG A 235 -4.26 9.83 12.09
N THR A 236 -5.18 10.79 11.94
CA THR A 236 -4.85 12.22 12.00
C THR A 236 -4.52 12.71 13.41
N LEU A 237 -5.25 12.24 14.44
CA LEU A 237 -5.08 12.75 15.80
C LEU A 237 -3.94 12.08 16.56
N LEU A 238 -3.67 10.80 16.28
CA LEU A 238 -2.70 10.01 17.05
C LEU A 238 -1.55 9.49 16.17
N GLY A 239 -1.86 8.82 15.05
CA GLY A 239 -0.85 8.13 14.24
C GLY A 239 0.28 9.04 13.76
N GLU A 240 -0.06 10.17 13.13
CA GLU A 240 0.95 11.11 12.61
C GLU A 240 1.73 11.86 13.71
N LYS A 241 1.17 11.93 14.92
CA LYS A 241 1.75 12.65 16.06
C LYS A 241 2.78 11.84 16.83
N VAL A 242 2.84 10.52 16.65
CA VAL A 242 3.81 9.65 17.32
C VAL A 242 5.05 9.34 16.48
N TYR A 243 5.13 9.86 15.25
CA TYR A 243 6.31 9.68 14.40
C TYR A 243 7.55 10.34 15.00
N GLY A 244 8.69 9.65 14.92
CA GLY A 244 9.98 10.18 15.36
C GLY A 244 10.34 11.50 14.64
N SER A 245 9.99 11.62 13.36
CA SER A 245 10.17 12.86 12.59
C SER A 245 9.30 14.01 13.10
N ALA A 246 8.07 13.74 13.54
CA ALA A 246 7.21 14.75 14.15
C ALA A 246 7.83 15.26 15.46
N LYS A 247 8.42 14.38 16.27
CA LYS A 247 9.13 14.76 17.50
C LYS A 247 10.39 15.57 17.22
N GLU A 248 11.22 15.12 16.28
CA GLU A 248 12.45 15.81 15.88
C GLU A 248 12.21 17.24 15.40
N HIS A 249 11.11 17.46 14.66
CA HIS A 249 10.74 18.77 14.13
C HIS A 249 9.84 19.59 15.07
N GLY A 250 9.55 19.09 16.28
CA GLY A 250 8.70 19.79 17.27
C GLY A 250 7.24 19.94 16.86
N LEU A 251 6.71 19.04 16.01
CA LEU A 251 5.31 19.05 15.54
C LEU A 251 4.34 18.33 16.50
N THR A 252 4.87 17.81 17.61
CA THR A 252 4.16 17.06 18.64
C THR A 252 4.82 17.29 20.00
N GLU A 253 4.00 17.47 21.03
CA GLU A 253 4.42 17.59 22.43
C GLU A 253 4.28 16.27 23.18
N LEU A 254 3.81 15.21 22.52
CA LEU A 254 3.60 13.91 23.15
C LEU A 254 4.92 13.34 23.69
N GLU A 255 4.84 12.78 24.89
CA GLU A 255 5.91 12.08 25.57
C GLU A 255 5.57 10.61 25.81
N ILE A 256 6.60 9.78 26.01
CA ILE A 256 6.41 8.37 26.36
C ILE A 256 5.71 8.30 27.73
N ASN A 257 4.68 7.46 27.81
CA ASN A 257 3.80 7.25 28.97
C ASN A 257 2.68 8.30 29.17
N ASP A 258 2.51 9.25 28.26
CA ASP A 258 1.35 10.15 28.30
C ASP A 258 0.03 9.37 28.10
N VAL A 259 -1.01 9.76 28.85
CA VAL A 259 -2.37 9.24 28.65
C VAL A 259 -3.10 10.16 27.68
N VAL A 260 -3.12 9.78 26.41
CA VAL A 260 -3.69 10.59 25.31
C VAL A 260 -5.06 10.12 24.84
N ALA A 261 -5.53 8.98 25.35
CA ALA A 261 -6.81 8.38 25.00
C ALA A 261 -7.44 7.64 26.18
N SER A 262 -8.70 7.22 26.01
CA SER A 262 -9.42 6.37 26.96
C SER A 262 -8.68 5.05 27.21
N ASN A 263 -8.71 4.55 28.44
CA ASN A 263 -8.16 3.23 28.80
C ASN A 263 -8.88 2.04 28.14
N LYS A 264 -9.98 2.30 27.41
CA LYS A 264 -10.68 1.30 26.59
C LYS A 264 -10.11 1.18 25.18
N LEU A 265 -9.19 2.06 24.78
CA LEU A 265 -8.57 2.07 23.46
C LEU A 265 -7.13 1.57 23.56
N THR A 266 -6.79 0.59 22.73
CA THR A 266 -5.42 0.13 22.51
C THR A 266 -5.19 0.11 21.00
N ILE A 267 -4.11 0.75 20.55
CA ILE A 267 -3.69 0.77 19.16
C ILE A 267 -2.38 -0.01 19.09
N ILE A 268 -2.32 -1.00 18.20
CA ILE A 268 -1.15 -1.84 17.98
C ILE A 268 -0.67 -1.56 16.56
N ASP A 269 0.61 -1.20 16.43
CA ASP A 269 1.28 -1.09 15.13
C ASP A 269 2.03 -2.40 14.85
N THR A 270 1.68 -3.08 13.77
CA THR A 270 2.21 -4.42 13.49
C THR A 270 2.31 -4.67 11.99
N GLY A 271 3.52 -5.02 11.56
CA GLY A 271 3.81 -5.41 10.17
C GLY A 271 3.95 -6.92 9.96
N ILE A 272 3.58 -7.74 10.96
CA ILE A 272 3.93 -9.17 11.00
C ILE A 272 2.77 -10.14 10.74
N HIS A 273 1.53 -9.64 10.61
CA HIS A 273 0.36 -10.50 10.40
C HIS A 273 0.11 -10.76 8.92
N GLN A 274 0.10 -12.03 8.52
CA GLN A 274 -0.10 -12.44 7.12
C GLN A 274 -1.43 -11.95 6.53
N ASP A 275 -2.47 -11.81 7.35
CA ASP A 275 -3.80 -11.40 6.87
C ASP A 275 -3.97 -9.88 6.69
N LEU A 276 -2.98 -9.05 7.10
CA LEU A 276 -3.07 -7.60 7.02
C LEU A 276 -2.45 -7.06 5.72
N LEU A 277 -3.16 -6.14 5.08
CA LEU A 277 -2.84 -5.59 3.76
C LEU A 277 -1.53 -4.78 3.68
N SER A 278 -0.98 -4.39 4.84
CA SER A 278 0.23 -3.56 4.94
C SER A 278 1.38 -4.31 5.61
N SER A 279 1.27 -5.63 5.78
CA SER A 279 2.34 -6.43 6.38
C SER A 279 3.51 -6.59 5.42
N SER A 280 4.73 -6.49 5.96
CA SER A 280 5.96 -6.66 5.20
C SER A 280 7.04 -7.22 6.11
N PRO A 281 7.99 -8.04 5.62
CA PRO A 281 9.09 -8.55 6.44
C PRO A 281 9.95 -7.45 7.06
N THR A 282 10.11 -6.33 6.35
CA THR A 282 10.88 -5.17 6.79
C THR A 282 10.22 -3.87 6.34
N ASP A 283 10.54 -2.77 7.02
CA ASP A 283 10.33 -1.42 6.49
C ASP A 283 11.21 -1.15 5.24
N ASP A 284 11.09 0.06 4.68
CA ASP A 284 11.84 0.51 3.49
C ASP A 284 13.34 0.70 3.73
N GLU A 285 13.80 0.63 4.99
CA GLU A 285 15.21 0.74 5.36
C GLU A 285 15.82 -0.60 5.78
N GLY A 286 15.03 -1.68 5.75
CA GLY A 286 15.48 -3.03 6.07
C GLY A 286 15.41 -3.38 7.55
N ASN A 287 14.76 -2.57 8.39
CA ASN A 287 14.48 -2.95 9.77
C ASN A 287 13.39 -4.02 9.78
N SER A 288 13.65 -5.13 10.48
CA SER A 288 12.69 -6.22 10.63
C SER A 288 11.41 -5.75 11.30
N SER A 289 10.28 -6.07 10.68
CA SER A 289 8.96 -5.76 11.23
C SER A 289 8.72 -6.50 12.55
N LYS A 290 7.99 -5.85 13.44
CA LYS A 290 7.64 -6.33 14.77
C LYS A 290 6.27 -5.77 15.17
N GLU A 291 5.74 -6.30 16.25
CA GLU A 291 4.58 -5.71 16.93
C GLU A 291 5.07 -4.64 17.90
N ASN A 292 4.48 -3.45 17.82
CA ASN A 292 4.69 -2.33 18.73
C ASN A 292 3.38 -2.09 19.51
N ILE A 293 3.46 -2.16 20.84
CA ILE A 293 2.37 -1.93 21.80
C ILE A 293 2.68 -0.67 22.60
#